data_AF-A0A7H8Q306-F1
#
_entry.id   AF-A0A7H8Q306-F1
#
_cell.length_a   1.000
_cell.length_b   1.000
_cell.length_c   1.000
_cell.angle_alpha   90.00
_cell.angle_beta   90.00
_cell.angle_gamma   90.00
#
_symmetry.space_group_name_H-M   'P 1'
#
loop_
_entity.id
_entity.type
_entity.pdbx_description
1 polymer ?
#
loop_
_entity_poly.entity_id
_entity_poly.type
_entity_poly.pdbx_seq_one_letter_code
_entity_poly.pdbx_strand_id
1 'polypeptide(L)'
;MRRVFFSIALVLLCANASALDNGRYVIVSKLNGNALDVDSFDTADGANVMTWFTLGYNNQQFDITQLSDGSYSIRPVHSNKSLDVWEWNAEDGAEVRQWTYNGGDNQRWWIDPQGGGYFSIISKFSGKAIDVWEASMYAGADARLYTYWGGPGQLWTLQRVGSSSECYAGATLTHRFVDCGGKTIGLSCSGDSESQPPVLTLHNSSIRNVKLAANGGSDGIHCTAGNCTLADVQWHDICEDAATNKSEGGTMTIVGGHVYNSASGGYGGKPDKIFQHNSKNSTTIVSGGFTAYGQNGKLWRSCGNCTNNGGPRNLLAYDVNVDGDIGSIAGVNRNYGDVATIRDLRIRNYRAGDPKVCEEYRGVQKGSSSTKYGEYWNTYSCNVSRSDVSGL
;
A
#
# COMPACT_ATOMS: atom_id res chain seq x y z
N MET A 1 -25.71 53.47 36.36
CA MET A 1 -24.63 52.76 35.62
C MET A 1 -25.25 51.58 34.89
N ARG A 2 -25.42 51.67 33.57
CA ARG A 2 -25.87 50.56 32.72
C ARG A 2 -24.65 49.68 32.38
N ARG A 3 -24.68 48.40 32.72
CA ARG A 3 -23.69 47.43 32.22
C ARG A 3 -24.26 46.79 30.95
N VAL A 4 -23.59 47.05 29.85
CA VAL A 4 -23.85 46.46 28.53
C VAL A 4 -23.23 45.06 28.53
N PHE A 5 -24.01 44.02 28.26
CA PHE A 5 -23.50 42.68 27.99
C PHE A 5 -23.15 42.60 26.49
N PHE A 6 -21.88 42.37 26.18
CA PHE A 6 -21.45 41.96 24.84
C PHE A 6 -21.59 40.43 24.74
N SER A 7 -22.57 39.96 23.98
CA SER A 7 -22.58 38.56 23.51
C SER A 7 -21.59 38.43 22.37
N ILE A 8 -20.51 37.67 22.60
CA ILE A 8 -19.62 37.21 21.53
C ILE A 8 -20.33 36.02 20.87
N ALA A 9 -20.87 36.24 19.68
CA ALA A 9 -21.33 35.16 18.82
C ALA A 9 -20.10 34.42 18.27
N LEU A 10 -19.89 33.18 18.72
CA LEU A 10 -18.90 32.28 18.14
C LEU A 10 -19.44 31.86 16.75
N VAL A 11 -18.95 32.52 15.70
CA VAL A 11 -19.19 32.08 14.32
C VAL A 11 -18.36 30.82 14.10
N LEU A 12 -19.00 29.64 14.19
CA LEU A 12 -18.43 28.40 13.68
C LEU A 12 -18.27 28.57 12.16
N LEU A 13 -17.05 28.82 11.71
CA LEU A 13 -16.67 28.57 10.32
C LEU A 13 -16.65 27.05 10.14
N CYS A 14 -17.80 26.46 9.80
CA CYS A 14 -17.81 25.15 9.17
C CYS A 14 -17.06 25.31 7.85
N ALA A 15 -15.79 24.90 7.83
CA ALA A 15 -15.10 24.66 6.58
C ALA A 15 -15.95 23.62 5.84
N ASN A 16 -16.66 24.03 4.79
CA ASN A 16 -17.32 23.12 3.88
C ASN A 16 -16.20 22.27 3.27
N ALA A 17 -16.00 21.07 3.81
CA ALA A 17 -15.19 20.09 3.13
C ALA A 17 -15.86 19.85 1.78
N SER A 18 -15.15 20.11 0.69
CA SER A 18 -15.69 19.96 -0.66
C SER A 18 -16.20 18.54 -0.84
N ALA A 19 -17.41 18.40 -1.36
CA ALA A 19 -17.94 17.10 -1.79
C ALA A 19 -16.95 16.39 -2.71
N LEU A 20 -16.91 15.06 -2.66
CA LEU A 20 -16.11 14.27 -3.58
C LEU A 20 -16.68 14.45 -5.00
N ASP A 21 -15.81 14.76 -5.96
CA ASP A 21 -16.21 14.84 -7.36
C ASP A 21 -16.76 13.50 -7.86
N ASN A 22 -17.78 13.57 -8.72
CA ASN A 22 -18.25 12.39 -9.44
C ASN A 22 -17.13 11.83 -10.34
N GLY A 23 -17.01 10.52 -10.40
CA GLY A 23 -16.02 9.89 -11.26
C GLY A 23 -15.72 8.45 -10.90
N ARG A 24 -14.67 7.94 -11.52
CA ARG A 24 -14.21 6.57 -11.34
C ARG A 24 -13.03 6.51 -10.38
N TYR A 25 -13.14 5.66 -9.37
CA TYR A 25 -12.18 5.54 -8.29
C TYR A 25 -11.84 4.08 -8.01
N VAL A 26 -10.63 3.86 -7.50
CA VAL A 26 -10.29 2.68 -6.72
C VAL A 26 -10.33 3.09 -5.24
N ILE A 27 -11.03 2.32 -4.43
CA ILE A 27 -11.26 2.62 -3.01
C ILE A 27 -10.26 1.79 -2.20
N VAL A 28 -9.25 2.44 -1.60
CA VAL A 28 -8.07 1.78 -1.02
C VAL A 28 -8.06 1.93 0.49
N SER A 29 -7.95 0.83 1.24
CA SER A 29 -7.93 0.83 2.69
C SER A 29 -6.68 1.53 3.23
N LYS A 30 -6.87 2.37 4.25
CA LYS A 30 -5.78 2.97 5.03
C LYS A 30 -5.00 1.90 5.80
N LEU A 31 -5.65 0.82 6.20
CA LEU A 31 -5.06 -0.23 7.03
C LEU A 31 -3.84 -0.90 6.38
N ASN A 32 -3.96 -1.31 5.11
CA ASN A 32 -3.00 -2.19 4.45
C ASN A 32 -2.76 -1.86 2.96
N GLY A 33 -3.49 -0.90 2.37
CA GLY A 33 -3.37 -0.57 0.96
C GLY A 33 -4.09 -1.51 -0.02
N ASN A 34 -4.92 -2.45 0.47
CA ASN A 34 -5.81 -3.27 -0.34
C ASN A 34 -7.03 -2.45 -0.82
N ALA A 35 -7.55 -2.77 -1.99
CA ALA A 35 -8.71 -2.12 -2.59
C ALA A 35 -10.00 -2.89 -2.31
N LEU A 36 -11.13 -2.19 -2.21
CA LEU A 36 -12.45 -2.83 -2.35
C LEU A 36 -12.52 -3.56 -3.70
N ASP A 37 -13.09 -4.76 -3.66
CA ASP A 37 -13.09 -5.71 -4.76
C ASP A 37 -14.40 -6.49 -4.75
N VAL A 38 -15.08 -6.56 -5.89
CA VAL A 38 -16.15 -7.54 -6.10
C VAL A 38 -15.51 -8.87 -6.45
N ASP A 39 -15.66 -9.83 -5.54
CA ASP A 39 -14.93 -11.09 -5.57
C ASP A 39 -15.08 -11.82 -6.91
N SER A 40 -13.94 -12.28 -7.43
CA SER A 40 -13.86 -13.14 -8.60
C SER A 40 -14.54 -12.58 -9.86
N PHE A 41 -14.69 -11.25 -9.97
CA PHE A 41 -15.41 -10.58 -11.06
C PHE A 41 -16.87 -11.04 -11.22
N ASP A 42 -17.43 -11.64 -10.17
CA ASP A 42 -18.78 -12.18 -10.24
C ASP A 42 -19.77 -11.02 -10.47
N THR A 43 -20.57 -11.12 -11.53
CA THR A 43 -21.58 -10.12 -11.91
C THR A 43 -22.97 -10.44 -11.36
N ALA A 44 -23.12 -11.52 -10.59
CA ALA A 44 -24.39 -11.92 -10.01
C ALA A 44 -24.82 -10.98 -8.87
N ASP A 45 -26.13 -10.89 -8.68
CA ASP A 45 -26.73 -10.31 -7.48
C ASP A 45 -26.34 -11.18 -6.26
N GLY A 46 -25.82 -10.54 -5.21
CA GLY A 46 -25.32 -11.22 -4.02
C GLY A 46 -23.84 -11.64 -4.10
N ALA A 47 -23.11 -11.24 -5.14
CA ALA A 47 -21.66 -11.45 -5.16
C ALA A 47 -20.98 -10.65 -4.04
N ASN A 48 -19.96 -11.25 -3.44
CA ASN A 48 -19.29 -10.72 -2.26
C ASN A 48 -18.47 -9.46 -2.57
N VAL A 49 -18.44 -8.52 -1.63
CA VAL A 49 -17.51 -7.39 -1.67
C VAL A 49 -16.48 -7.61 -0.57
N MET A 50 -15.22 -7.68 -0.95
CA MET A 50 -14.09 -7.93 -0.07
C MET A 50 -12.98 -6.93 -0.35
N THR A 51 -11.83 -7.10 0.29
CA THR A 51 -10.62 -6.35 -0.03
C THR A 51 -9.58 -7.25 -0.66
N TRP A 52 -8.98 -6.81 -1.76
CA TRP A 52 -7.91 -7.53 -2.45
C TRP A 52 -6.71 -6.62 -2.73
N PHE A 53 -5.61 -7.17 -3.21
CA PHE A 53 -4.49 -6.36 -3.69
C PHE A 53 -4.98 -5.29 -4.68
N THR A 54 -4.46 -4.07 -4.57
CA THR A 54 -4.83 -2.96 -5.46
C THR A 54 -4.25 -3.19 -6.86
N LEU A 55 -5.00 -3.90 -7.71
CA LEU A 55 -4.64 -4.24 -9.10
C LEU A 55 -5.43 -3.42 -10.12
N GLY A 56 -6.51 -2.76 -9.69
CA GLY A 56 -7.37 -1.85 -10.44
C GLY A 56 -7.99 -2.46 -11.70
N TYR A 57 -8.26 -3.76 -11.68
CA TYR A 57 -9.17 -4.36 -12.64
C TYR A 57 -10.60 -3.80 -12.47
N ASN A 58 -11.49 -4.03 -13.44
CA ASN A 58 -12.82 -3.39 -13.48
C ASN A 58 -13.75 -3.79 -12.30
N ASN A 59 -13.45 -4.86 -11.58
CA ASN A 59 -14.13 -5.25 -10.33
C ASN A 59 -13.65 -4.46 -9.09
N GLN A 60 -12.54 -3.73 -9.20
CA GLN A 60 -12.01 -2.81 -8.18
C GLN A 60 -12.18 -1.33 -8.55
N GLN A 61 -12.71 -1.04 -9.74
CA GLN A 61 -13.04 0.31 -10.15
C GLN A 61 -14.52 0.56 -9.88
N PHE A 62 -14.84 1.69 -9.25
CA PHE A 62 -16.19 2.08 -8.89
C PHE A 62 -16.51 3.45 -9.47
N ASP A 63 -17.64 3.54 -10.18
CA ASP A 63 -18.24 4.82 -10.54
C ASP A 63 -18.99 5.35 -9.31
N ILE A 64 -18.48 6.44 -8.74
CA ILE A 64 -19.03 7.12 -7.57
C ILE A 64 -19.80 8.35 -8.05
N THR A 65 -21.09 8.40 -7.72
CA THR A 65 -21.99 9.48 -8.15
C THR A 65 -22.78 10.02 -6.95
N GLN A 66 -22.64 11.31 -6.70
CA GLN A 66 -23.42 12.04 -5.71
C GLN A 66 -24.88 12.16 -6.15
N LEU A 67 -25.78 11.93 -5.20
CA LEU A 67 -27.24 12.00 -5.31
C LEU A 67 -27.74 13.34 -4.74
N SER A 68 -29.01 13.66 -4.99
CA SER A 68 -29.58 14.98 -4.67
C SER A 68 -29.59 15.35 -3.19
N ASP A 69 -29.50 14.38 -2.28
CA ASP A 69 -29.44 14.62 -0.83
C ASP A 69 -28.00 14.62 -0.28
N GLY A 70 -26.99 14.55 -1.15
CA GLY A 70 -25.58 14.53 -0.80
C GLY A 70 -24.99 13.15 -0.55
N SER A 71 -25.81 12.09 -0.44
CA SER A 71 -25.31 10.70 -0.41
C SER A 71 -24.75 10.28 -1.77
N TYR A 72 -24.05 9.16 -1.83
CA TYR A 72 -23.44 8.63 -3.04
C TYR A 72 -23.99 7.24 -3.37
N SER A 73 -24.07 6.94 -4.66
CA SER A 73 -24.05 5.56 -5.14
C SER A 73 -22.61 5.16 -5.45
N ILE A 74 -22.25 3.92 -5.14
CA ILE A 74 -20.91 3.35 -5.39
C ILE A 74 -21.13 2.10 -6.24
N ARG A 75 -20.74 2.17 -7.52
CA ARG A 75 -21.14 1.19 -8.53
C ARG A 75 -19.93 0.52 -9.19
N PRO A 76 -19.70 -0.78 -8.99
CA PRO A 76 -18.59 -1.46 -9.65
C PRO A 76 -18.72 -1.39 -11.17
N VAL A 77 -17.62 -1.02 -11.84
CA VAL A 77 -17.60 -0.72 -13.28
C VAL A 77 -17.92 -1.96 -14.12
N HIS A 78 -17.42 -3.14 -13.73
CA HIS A 78 -17.60 -4.36 -14.52
C HIS A 78 -19.05 -4.84 -14.62
N SER A 79 -19.89 -4.59 -13.60
CA SER A 79 -21.27 -5.11 -13.53
C SER A 79 -22.33 -4.00 -13.59
N ASN A 80 -21.95 -2.74 -13.37
CA ASN A 80 -22.85 -1.58 -13.26
C ASN A 80 -23.93 -1.75 -12.16
N LYS A 81 -23.73 -2.69 -11.22
CA LYS A 81 -24.55 -2.87 -10.01
C LYS A 81 -24.20 -1.82 -8.96
N SER A 82 -24.62 -1.99 -7.72
CA SER A 82 -24.27 -1.10 -6.60
C SER A 82 -23.75 -1.90 -5.41
N LEU A 83 -22.85 -1.31 -4.64
CA LEU A 83 -22.64 -1.75 -3.26
C LEU A 83 -23.96 -1.66 -2.50
N ASP A 84 -24.29 -2.72 -1.78
CA ASP A 84 -25.57 -3.00 -1.14
C ASP A 84 -25.32 -3.58 0.26
N VAL A 85 -26.04 -3.07 1.27
CA VAL A 85 -26.10 -3.68 2.59
C VAL A 85 -27.02 -4.89 2.52
N TRP A 86 -26.39 -6.08 2.53
CA TRP A 86 -27.06 -7.34 2.27
C TRP A 86 -28.23 -7.58 3.23
N GLU A 87 -29.35 -8.04 2.67
CA GLU A 87 -30.58 -8.34 3.41
C GLU A 87 -31.12 -7.18 4.27
N TRP A 88 -30.72 -5.93 3.99
CA TRP A 88 -31.06 -4.78 4.85
C TRP A 88 -30.65 -5.02 6.31
N ASN A 89 -29.53 -5.70 6.54
CA ASN A 89 -29.03 -5.96 7.88
C ASN A 89 -28.40 -4.69 8.48
N ALA A 90 -28.99 -4.19 9.57
CA ALA A 90 -28.54 -2.99 10.25
C ALA A 90 -27.52 -3.25 11.38
N GLU A 91 -27.13 -4.50 11.63
CA GLU A 91 -26.27 -4.90 12.75
C GLU A 91 -24.77 -4.84 12.40
N ASP A 92 -23.94 -4.90 13.44
CA ASP A 92 -22.49 -5.06 13.27
C ASP A 92 -22.17 -6.43 12.64
N GLY A 93 -21.26 -6.43 11.67
CA GLY A 93 -20.94 -7.60 10.86
C GLY A 93 -21.88 -7.82 9.68
N ALA A 94 -22.81 -6.90 9.38
CA ALA A 94 -23.60 -6.96 8.15
C ALA A 94 -22.68 -6.95 6.92
N GLU A 95 -22.97 -7.82 5.96
CA GLU A 95 -22.14 -7.98 4.77
C GLU A 95 -22.42 -6.88 3.75
N VAL A 96 -21.37 -6.46 3.04
CA VAL A 96 -21.52 -5.64 1.83
C VAL A 96 -21.45 -6.57 0.62
N ARG A 97 -22.47 -6.51 -0.21
CA ARG A 97 -22.61 -7.32 -1.42
C ARG A 97 -22.81 -6.37 -2.60
N GLN A 98 -22.69 -6.86 -3.84
CA GLN A 98 -23.24 -6.12 -4.97
C GLN A 98 -24.67 -6.57 -5.27
N TRP A 99 -25.49 -5.63 -5.73
CA TRP A 99 -26.86 -5.92 -6.17
C TRP A 99 -27.32 -4.96 -7.27
N THR A 100 -28.31 -5.38 -8.05
CA THR A 100 -28.99 -4.55 -9.03
C THR A 100 -29.42 -3.23 -8.40
N TYR A 101 -28.96 -2.12 -8.97
CA TYR A 101 -29.22 -0.79 -8.43
C TYR A 101 -30.71 -0.44 -8.56
N ASN A 102 -31.34 -0.12 -7.44
CA ASN A 102 -32.74 0.33 -7.34
C ASN A 102 -32.90 1.67 -6.60
N GLY A 103 -31.80 2.21 -6.06
CA GLY A 103 -31.80 3.51 -5.36
C GLY A 103 -32.28 3.47 -3.91
N GLY A 104 -32.50 2.28 -3.35
CA GLY A 104 -32.84 2.09 -1.94
C GLY A 104 -31.75 2.59 -0.99
N ASP A 105 -32.12 2.92 0.24
CA ASP A 105 -31.17 3.47 1.22
C ASP A 105 -30.07 2.47 1.63
N ASN A 106 -30.30 1.16 1.48
CA ASN A 106 -29.27 0.13 1.64
C ASN A 106 -28.20 0.14 0.54
N GLN A 107 -28.39 0.93 -0.53
CA GLN A 107 -27.42 1.09 -1.63
C GLN A 107 -26.78 2.49 -1.67
N ARG A 108 -26.94 3.25 -0.59
CA ARG A 108 -26.55 4.66 -0.53
C ARG A 108 -25.60 4.91 0.63
N TRP A 109 -24.62 5.76 0.38
CA TRP A 109 -23.46 5.91 1.26
C TRP A 109 -23.13 7.38 1.50
N TRP A 110 -22.81 7.75 2.73
CA TRP A 110 -22.12 8.99 3.04
C TRP A 110 -20.61 8.76 2.91
N ILE A 111 -19.91 9.68 2.24
CA ILE A 111 -18.47 9.65 2.08
C ILE A 111 -17.91 10.87 2.80
N ASP A 112 -17.44 10.68 4.03
CA ASP A 112 -17.11 11.78 4.93
C ASP A 112 -15.59 11.93 5.08
N PRO A 113 -15.03 13.12 4.83
CA PRO A 113 -13.60 13.35 4.93
C PRO A 113 -13.13 13.31 6.40
N GLN A 114 -12.05 12.56 6.63
CA GLN A 114 -11.45 12.34 7.96
C GLN A 114 -10.08 13.04 8.11
N GLY A 115 -9.67 13.81 7.10
CA GLY A 115 -8.37 14.50 7.04
C GLY A 115 -7.25 13.64 6.45
N GLY A 116 -6.18 14.29 5.99
CA GLY A 116 -5.00 13.61 5.41
C GLY A 116 -5.28 12.82 4.13
N GLY A 117 -6.38 13.12 3.42
CA GLY A 117 -6.80 12.39 2.21
C GLY A 117 -7.58 11.09 2.46
N TYR A 118 -8.01 10.85 3.70
CA TYR A 118 -8.83 9.69 4.08
C TYR A 118 -10.30 10.05 4.25
N PHE A 119 -11.16 9.06 4.02
CA PHE A 119 -12.61 9.14 4.11
C PHE A 119 -13.15 7.94 4.90
N SER A 120 -14.24 8.13 5.63
CA SER A 120 -15.11 7.03 6.04
C SER A 120 -16.21 6.85 5.00
N ILE A 121 -16.70 5.62 4.83
CA ILE A 121 -17.83 5.30 3.96
C ILE A 121 -18.94 4.73 4.84
N ILE A 122 -19.98 5.52 5.10
CA ILE A 122 -21.04 5.22 6.07
C ILE A 122 -22.32 4.86 5.33
N SER A 123 -22.93 3.74 5.68
CA SER A 123 -24.23 3.35 5.13
C SER A 123 -25.29 4.38 5.52
N LYS A 124 -26.05 4.87 4.52
CA LYS A 124 -27.21 5.74 4.76
C LYS A 124 -28.29 4.99 5.54
N PHE A 125 -28.45 3.68 5.29
CA PHE A 125 -29.46 2.85 5.91
C PHE A 125 -29.18 2.59 7.40
N SER A 126 -27.97 2.12 7.75
CA SER A 126 -27.66 1.68 9.12
C SER A 126 -26.83 2.67 9.94
N GLY A 127 -26.20 3.66 9.31
CA GLY A 127 -25.26 4.57 9.96
C GLY A 127 -23.91 3.94 10.32
N LYS A 128 -23.62 2.73 9.84
CA LYS A 128 -22.38 1.98 10.10
C LYS A 128 -21.36 2.15 8.96
N ALA A 129 -20.08 2.05 9.28
CA ALA A 129 -18.98 2.24 8.33
C ALA A 129 -18.62 0.93 7.62
N ILE A 130 -18.21 1.01 6.34
CA ILE A 130 -17.50 -0.10 5.69
C ILE A 130 -16.15 -0.29 6.40
N ASP A 131 -15.94 -1.50 6.89
CA ASP A 131 -14.84 -1.95 7.74
C ASP A 131 -14.14 -3.16 7.07
N VAL A 132 -12.81 -3.16 7.06
CA VAL A 132 -12.01 -4.34 6.73
C VAL A 132 -12.11 -5.32 7.88
N TRP A 133 -12.90 -6.39 7.70
CA TRP A 133 -13.26 -7.30 8.79
C TRP A 133 -12.03 -7.84 9.53
N GLU A 134 -12.13 -7.85 10.87
CA GLU A 134 -11.05 -8.25 11.80
C GLU A 134 -9.74 -7.47 11.65
N ALA A 135 -9.75 -6.34 10.95
CA ALA A 135 -8.56 -5.56 10.61
C ALA A 135 -7.43 -6.43 10.01
N SER A 136 -7.79 -7.37 9.14
CA SER A 136 -6.82 -8.24 8.47
C SER A 136 -5.83 -7.44 7.61
N MET A 137 -4.56 -7.83 7.67
CA MET A 137 -3.48 -7.28 6.84
C MET A 137 -3.30 -8.03 5.52
N TYR A 138 -4.07 -9.10 5.28
CA TYR A 138 -3.99 -9.95 4.10
C TYR A 138 -5.10 -9.63 3.09
N ALA A 139 -4.83 -9.88 1.81
CA ALA A 139 -5.86 -9.85 0.78
C ALA A 139 -6.93 -10.95 1.02
N GLY A 140 -8.16 -10.68 0.59
CA GLY A 140 -9.32 -11.56 0.75
C GLY A 140 -10.15 -11.27 2.01
N ALA A 141 -9.80 -10.26 2.80
CA ALA A 141 -10.58 -9.89 3.97
C ALA A 141 -11.94 -9.30 3.57
N ASP A 142 -13.00 -9.77 4.22
CA ASP A 142 -14.37 -9.37 3.89
C ASP A 142 -14.62 -7.88 4.19
N ALA A 143 -15.45 -7.23 3.37
CA ALA A 143 -15.89 -5.86 3.65
C ALA A 143 -17.25 -5.91 4.34
N ARG A 144 -17.30 -5.48 5.61
CA ARG A 144 -18.52 -5.55 6.43
C ARG A 144 -18.85 -4.20 7.02
N LEU A 145 -20.07 -4.06 7.52
CA LEU A 145 -20.46 -2.90 8.28
C LEU A 145 -20.12 -3.08 9.75
N TYR A 146 -19.58 -2.02 10.34
CA TYR A 146 -19.37 -1.96 11.77
C TYR A 146 -19.62 -0.55 12.30
N THR A 147 -20.00 -0.47 13.57
CA THR A 147 -20.14 0.80 14.29
C THR A 147 -18.89 1.65 14.09
N TYR A 148 -19.06 2.90 13.66
CA TYR A 148 -17.92 3.76 13.37
C TYR A 148 -17.13 4.07 14.64
N TRP A 149 -15.84 3.76 14.63
CA TRP A 149 -14.90 4.04 15.72
C TRP A 149 -13.61 4.73 15.25
N GLY A 150 -13.48 5.00 13.94
CA GLY A 150 -12.37 5.78 13.37
C GLY A 150 -11.06 5.01 13.19
N GLY A 151 -11.11 3.68 13.27
CA GLY A 151 -9.95 2.82 13.06
C GLY A 151 -9.44 2.78 11.61
N PRO A 152 -8.17 2.42 11.36
CA PRO A 152 -7.63 2.34 9.99
C PRO A 152 -8.42 1.42 9.04
N GLY A 153 -9.08 0.38 9.57
CA GLY A 153 -9.95 -0.51 8.79
C GLY A 153 -11.24 0.16 8.26
N GLN A 154 -11.64 1.31 8.82
CA GLN A 154 -12.82 2.08 8.41
C GLN A 154 -12.48 3.34 7.60
N LEU A 155 -11.19 3.52 7.30
CA LEU A 155 -10.66 4.68 6.61
C LEU A 155 -10.13 4.29 5.25
N TRP A 156 -10.53 5.05 4.24
CA TRP A 156 -10.32 4.74 2.84
C TRP A 156 -9.74 5.95 2.11
N THR A 157 -8.84 5.71 1.17
CA THR A 157 -8.43 6.68 0.16
C THR A 157 -9.19 6.42 -1.12
N LEU A 158 -9.64 7.48 -1.77
CA LEU A 158 -10.33 7.43 -3.06
C LEU A 158 -9.35 7.82 -4.15
N GLN A 159 -8.72 6.82 -4.77
CA GLN A 159 -7.75 7.01 -5.83
C GLN A 159 -8.47 7.17 -7.16
N ARG A 160 -8.50 8.39 -7.71
CA ARG A 160 -9.17 8.63 -8.99
C ARG A 160 -8.44 7.87 -10.09
N VAL A 161 -9.17 7.12 -10.91
CA VAL A 161 -8.59 6.38 -12.04
C VAL A 161 -8.01 7.38 -13.04
N GLY A 162 -6.76 7.15 -13.42
CA GLY A 162 -6.00 7.96 -14.35
C GLY A 162 -5.73 7.27 -15.67
N SER A 163 -4.95 7.95 -16.48
CA SER A 163 -4.55 7.50 -17.81
C SER A 163 -3.07 7.15 -17.84
N SER A 164 -2.68 6.26 -18.73
CA SER A 164 -1.28 5.84 -18.86
C SER A 164 -0.33 7.00 -19.21
N SER A 165 -0.82 8.12 -19.74
CA SER A 165 0.01 9.32 -20.01
C SER A 165 0.52 10.01 -18.74
N GLU A 166 -0.09 9.75 -17.58
CA GLU A 166 0.40 10.24 -16.29
C GLU A 166 1.64 9.47 -15.79
N CYS A 167 1.91 8.31 -16.39
CA CYS A 167 3.07 7.49 -16.07
C CYS A 167 4.25 7.84 -16.98
N TYR A 168 5.05 8.83 -16.55
CA TYR A 168 6.29 9.25 -17.19
C TYR A 168 7.40 9.43 -16.15
N ALA A 169 8.66 9.34 -16.58
CA ALA A 169 9.81 9.47 -15.68
C ALA A 169 9.84 10.85 -15.00
N GLY A 170 9.97 10.87 -13.68
CA GLY A 170 9.91 12.07 -12.85
C GLY A 170 8.48 12.50 -12.45
N ALA A 171 7.44 11.73 -12.79
CA ALA A 171 6.07 12.08 -12.43
C ALA A 171 5.83 11.95 -10.91
N THR A 172 5.00 12.87 -10.39
CA THR A 172 4.41 12.79 -9.05
C THR A 172 2.92 12.51 -9.16
N LEU A 173 2.45 11.41 -8.57
CA LEU A 173 1.05 11.02 -8.55
C LEU A 173 0.46 11.22 -7.16
N THR A 174 -0.71 11.85 -7.08
CA THR A 174 -1.38 12.20 -5.83
C THR A 174 -2.86 11.81 -5.89
N HIS A 175 -3.30 10.89 -5.04
CA HIS A 175 -4.66 10.30 -5.04
C HIS A 175 -5.06 9.71 -6.41
N ARG A 176 -4.13 9.00 -7.08
CA ARG A 176 -4.35 8.40 -8.40
C ARG A 176 -4.19 6.89 -8.37
N PHE A 177 -4.99 6.22 -9.20
CA PHE A 177 -4.71 4.88 -9.67
C PHE A 177 -4.32 4.95 -11.15
N VAL A 178 -3.11 4.50 -11.53
CA VAL A 178 -2.62 4.58 -12.91
C VAL A 178 -2.13 3.22 -13.41
N ASP A 179 -2.80 2.67 -14.43
CA ASP A 179 -2.22 1.61 -15.26
C ASP A 179 -1.30 2.26 -16.29
N CYS A 180 0.00 1.99 -16.17
CA CYS A 180 1.02 2.55 -17.05
C CYS A 180 1.04 1.88 -18.44
N GLY A 181 0.30 0.80 -18.66
CA GLY A 181 0.14 0.16 -19.97
C GLY A 181 1.40 -0.56 -20.47
N GLY A 182 2.28 -1.00 -19.57
CA GLY A 182 3.50 -1.74 -19.88
C GLY A 182 4.65 -0.86 -20.37
N LYS A 183 4.54 0.46 -20.22
CA LYS A 183 5.56 1.43 -20.62
C LYS A 183 6.89 1.15 -19.94
N THR A 184 7.97 1.36 -20.68
CA THR A 184 9.31 1.49 -20.12
C THR A 184 9.61 2.96 -19.87
N ILE A 185 9.93 3.30 -18.64
CA ILE A 185 10.32 4.65 -18.21
C ILE A 185 11.67 4.57 -17.48
N GLY A 186 12.40 5.67 -17.46
CA GLY A 186 13.66 5.76 -16.75
C GLY A 186 14.21 7.18 -16.80
N LEU A 187 15.06 7.49 -15.83
CA LEU A 187 15.85 8.71 -15.80
C LEU A 187 17.29 8.37 -16.24
N SER A 188 18.25 8.50 -15.35
CA SER A 188 19.63 8.05 -15.51
C SER A 188 20.00 7.11 -14.38
N CYS A 189 21.14 6.42 -14.52
CA CYS A 189 21.77 5.74 -13.40
C CYS A 189 23.21 6.25 -13.23
N SER A 190 23.53 6.76 -12.05
CA SER A 190 24.86 7.24 -11.68
C SER A 190 25.48 6.41 -10.55
N GLY A 191 25.23 5.10 -10.54
CA GLY A 191 25.68 4.19 -9.49
C GLY A 191 24.92 4.39 -8.17
N ASP A 192 25.64 4.40 -7.05
CA ASP A 192 25.16 4.46 -5.66
C ASP A 192 24.99 5.90 -5.13
N SER A 193 24.76 6.87 -6.01
CA SER A 193 24.61 8.27 -5.59
C SER A 193 23.26 8.54 -4.93
N GLU A 194 23.30 8.90 -3.64
CA GLU A 194 22.17 9.33 -2.79
C GLU A 194 21.45 10.63 -3.23
N SER A 195 21.80 11.18 -4.39
CA SER A 195 21.24 12.43 -4.94
C SER A 195 20.35 12.22 -6.15
N GLN A 196 20.18 10.96 -6.59
CA GLN A 196 19.37 10.63 -7.74
C GLN A 196 17.88 10.90 -7.46
N PRO A 197 17.13 11.47 -8.41
CA PRO A 197 15.69 11.63 -8.25
C PRO A 197 14.98 10.28 -8.44
N PRO A 198 13.82 10.07 -7.80
CA PRO A 198 13.00 8.90 -8.10
C PRO A 198 12.43 8.99 -9.51
N VAL A 199 12.30 7.83 -10.17
CA VAL A 199 11.60 7.70 -11.46
C VAL A 199 10.12 8.00 -11.31
N LEU A 200 9.51 7.65 -10.18
CA LEU A 200 8.12 8.00 -9.84
C LEU A 200 8.00 8.35 -8.36
N THR A 201 7.21 9.37 -8.03
CA THR A 201 6.85 9.73 -6.65
C THR A 201 5.35 9.55 -6.43
N LEU A 202 4.97 8.80 -5.39
CA LEU A 202 3.59 8.47 -5.07
C LEU A 202 3.17 9.05 -3.73
N HIS A 203 2.02 9.73 -3.73
CA HIS A 203 1.30 10.17 -2.54
C HIS A 203 -0.10 9.57 -2.58
N ASN A 204 -0.43 8.65 -1.66
CA ASN A 204 -1.74 8.01 -1.60
C ASN A 204 -2.18 7.47 -2.98
N SER A 205 -1.25 6.89 -3.74
CA SER A 205 -1.44 6.55 -5.15
C SER A 205 -0.92 5.15 -5.46
N SER A 206 -1.59 4.49 -6.39
CA SER A 206 -1.21 3.16 -6.87
C SER A 206 -0.90 3.20 -8.35
N ILE A 207 0.09 2.42 -8.75
CA ILE A 207 0.45 2.21 -10.15
C ILE A 207 0.45 0.72 -10.46
N ARG A 208 0.29 0.40 -11.74
CA ARG A 208 0.58 -0.94 -12.22
C ARG A 208 1.22 -0.99 -13.59
N ASN A 209 1.81 -2.14 -13.91
CA ASN A 209 2.22 -2.52 -15.26
C ASN A 209 3.20 -1.50 -15.87
N VAL A 210 4.34 -1.31 -15.21
CA VAL A 210 5.40 -0.38 -15.64
C VAL A 210 6.76 -1.04 -15.54
N LYS A 211 7.65 -0.69 -16.46
CA LYS A 211 9.02 -1.19 -16.52
C LYS A 211 9.97 -0.03 -16.26
N LEU A 212 10.91 -0.20 -15.33
CA LEU A 212 12.01 0.73 -15.12
C LEU A 212 13.21 0.27 -15.94
N ALA A 213 13.70 1.16 -16.81
CA ALA A 213 14.80 0.88 -17.72
C ALA A 213 16.10 0.56 -16.97
N ALA A 214 16.87 -0.42 -17.45
CA ALA A 214 18.12 -0.86 -16.82
C ALA A 214 19.14 0.29 -16.63
N ASN A 215 19.31 1.14 -17.66
CA ASN A 215 20.21 2.29 -17.61
C ASN A 215 19.59 3.56 -16.99
N GLY A 216 18.36 3.47 -16.49
CA GLY A 216 17.56 4.61 -16.04
C GLY A 216 16.81 4.36 -14.73
N GLY A 217 17.25 3.38 -13.94
CA GLY A 217 16.61 3.00 -12.68
C GLY A 217 16.61 4.10 -11.62
N SER A 218 17.61 5.00 -11.61
CA SER A 218 17.71 6.15 -10.68
C SER A 218 17.49 5.73 -9.21
N ASP A 219 16.89 6.57 -8.37
CA ASP A 219 16.44 6.22 -7.01
C ASP A 219 15.07 5.51 -7.01
N GLY A 220 14.81 4.69 -8.03
CA GLY A 220 13.63 3.82 -8.11
C GLY A 220 12.29 4.55 -8.02
N ILE A 221 11.36 3.98 -7.25
CA ILE A 221 10.03 4.55 -6.99
C ILE A 221 9.88 4.92 -5.52
N HIS A 222 9.40 6.13 -5.24
CA HIS A 222 9.16 6.58 -3.87
C HIS A 222 7.67 6.57 -3.49
N CYS A 223 7.36 5.97 -2.35
CA CYS A 223 6.10 6.24 -1.64
C CYS A 223 6.36 7.28 -0.55
N THR A 224 5.84 8.50 -0.71
CA THR A 224 6.18 9.64 0.16
C THR A 224 5.06 10.09 1.09
N ALA A 225 3.82 9.65 0.87
CA ALA A 225 2.71 9.94 1.78
C ALA A 225 1.58 8.93 1.64
N GLY A 226 0.93 8.59 2.76
CA GLY A 226 -0.17 7.64 2.83
C GLY A 226 0.15 6.27 2.24
N ASN A 227 -0.82 5.63 1.58
CA ASN A 227 -0.67 4.27 1.06
C ASN A 227 -0.35 4.27 -0.44
N CYS A 228 0.68 3.51 -0.84
CA CYS A 228 1.07 3.36 -2.23
C CYS A 228 1.16 1.89 -2.62
N THR A 229 0.63 1.53 -3.79
CA THR A 229 0.75 0.17 -4.34
C THR A 229 1.53 0.18 -5.64
N LEU A 230 2.50 -0.73 -5.76
CA LEU A 230 3.32 -1.00 -6.93
C LEU A 230 2.98 -2.41 -7.44
N ALA A 231 2.04 -2.52 -8.38
CA ALA A 231 1.60 -3.81 -8.92
C ALA A 231 2.26 -4.10 -10.29
N ASP A 232 2.75 -5.32 -10.51
CA ASP A 232 3.34 -5.73 -11.79
C ASP A 232 4.44 -4.78 -12.31
N VAL A 233 5.25 -4.26 -11.40
CA VAL A 233 6.39 -3.41 -11.74
C VAL A 233 7.61 -4.27 -12.06
N GLN A 234 8.34 -3.92 -13.11
CA GLN A 234 9.53 -4.65 -13.56
C GLN A 234 10.74 -3.72 -13.50
N TRP A 235 11.73 -4.03 -12.67
CA TRP A 235 13.00 -3.30 -12.64
C TRP A 235 14.04 -4.08 -13.43
N HIS A 236 14.47 -3.56 -14.59
CA HIS A 236 15.35 -4.29 -15.50
C HIS A 236 16.82 -4.28 -15.07
N ASP A 237 17.26 -3.30 -14.28
CA ASP A 237 18.49 -3.34 -13.49
C ASP A 237 18.35 -2.28 -12.39
N ILE A 238 18.56 -2.66 -11.13
CA ILE A 238 18.46 -1.70 -10.01
C ILE A 238 19.67 -0.77 -10.07
N CYS A 239 19.41 0.53 -9.92
CA CYS A 239 20.46 1.54 -9.83
C CYS A 239 20.85 1.77 -8.36
N GLU A 240 20.07 2.56 -7.61
CA GLU A 240 20.27 2.74 -6.17
C GLU A 240 19.40 1.77 -5.38
N ASP A 241 18.09 2.01 -5.37
CA ASP A 241 17.06 1.16 -4.77
C ASP A 241 15.95 0.90 -5.81
N ALA A 242 15.20 -0.21 -5.70
CA ALA A 242 14.04 -0.44 -6.56
C ALA A 242 12.87 0.45 -6.12
N ALA A 243 12.58 0.48 -4.82
CA ALA A 243 11.58 1.37 -4.25
C ALA A 243 11.88 1.73 -2.79
N THR A 244 11.42 2.92 -2.39
CA THR A 244 11.66 3.46 -1.05
C THR A 244 10.38 3.91 -0.37
N ASN A 245 10.09 3.34 0.79
CA ASN A 245 9.00 3.79 1.66
C ASN A 245 9.47 4.96 2.54
N LYS A 246 9.01 6.16 2.19
CA LYS A 246 9.22 7.43 2.91
C LYS A 246 7.90 7.94 3.52
N SER A 247 6.84 7.13 3.53
CA SER A 247 5.51 7.49 4.00
C SER A 247 5.33 7.23 5.50
N GLU A 248 5.45 8.26 6.32
CA GLU A 248 5.23 8.17 7.77
C GLU A 248 3.78 7.77 8.08
N GLY A 249 3.58 6.72 8.88
CA GLY A 249 2.23 6.23 9.19
C GLY A 249 1.55 5.47 8.04
N GLY A 250 2.18 5.34 6.87
CA GLY A 250 1.59 4.75 5.67
C GLY A 250 2.13 3.37 5.31
N THR A 251 1.57 2.80 4.25
CA THR A 251 1.93 1.48 3.73
C THR A 251 2.40 1.55 2.29
N MET A 252 3.54 0.91 1.98
CA MET A 252 3.98 0.68 0.61
C MET A 252 3.83 -0.81 0.28
N THR A 253 3.00 -1.14 -0.70
CA THR A 253 2.65 -2.52 -1.06
C THR A 253 3.21 -2.85 -2.44
N ILE A 254 3.96 -3.95 -2.56
CA ILE A 254 4.49 -4.50 -3.80
C ILE A 254 3.72 -5.79 -4.07
N VAL A 255 3.13 -5.91 -5.26
CA VAL A 255 2.32 -7.08 -5.64
C VAL A 255 2.75 -7.57 -7.02
N GLY A 256 3.20 -8.82 -7.09
CA GLY A 256 3.72 -9.40 -8.32
C GLY A 256 4.92 -8.64 -8.85
N GLY A 257 5.09 -8.63 -10.17
CA GLY A 257 6.26 -8.00 -10.79
C GLY A 257 7.58 -8.72 -10.47
N HIS A 258 8.68 -8.09 -10.88
CA HIS A 258 10.01 -8.63 -10.62
C HIS A 258 11.10 -7.56 -10.63
N VAL A 259 12.20 -7.88 -9.96
CA VAL A 259 13.44 -7.10 -10.06
C VAL A 259 14.55 -7.95 -10.63
N TYR A 260 15.45 -7.31 -11.37
CA TYR A 260 16.75 -7.85 -11.72
C TYR A 260 17.82 -6.90 -11.19
N ASN A 261 18.91 -7.46 -10.67
CA ASN A 261 20.10 -6.69 -10.32
C ASN A 261 21.34 -7.45 -10.78
N SER A 262 22.26 -6.72 -11.40
CA SER A 262 23.52 -7.25 -11.89
C SER A 262 24.54 -7.45 -10.76
N ALA A 263 25.57 -8.26 -11.00
CA ALA A 263 26.79 -8.25 -10.18
C ALA A 263 27.45 -6.86 -10.19
N SER A 264 28.52 -6.65 -9.42
CA SER A 264 29.24 -5.38 -9.22
C SER A 264 29.65 -4.57 -10.48
N GLY A 265 29.47 -5.10 -11.69
CA GLY A 265 29.69 -4.41 -12.98
C GLY A 265 28.41 -3.91 -13.68
N GLY A 266 27.24 -3.98 -13.03
CA GLY A 266 25.99 -3.41 -13.54
C GLY A 266 25.86 -1.90 -13.35
N TYR A 267 24.71 -1.36 -13.74
CA TYR A 267 24.46 0.10 -13.71
C TYR A 267 24.55 0.68 -12.28
N GLY A 268 23.98 -0.02 -11.29
CA GLY A 268 23.98 0.40 -9.89
C GLY A 268 25.26 0.10 -9.10
N GLY A 269 26.25 -0.56 -9.71
CA GLY A 269 27.43 -1.03 -9.00
C GLY A 269 27.13 -2.25 -8.13
N LYS A 270 27.59 -2.25 -6.86
CA LYS A 270 27.42 -3.40 -5.96
C LYS A 270 25.98 -3.44 -5.40
N PRO A 271 25.25 -4.55 -5.55
CA PRO A 271 23.90 -4.69 -4.98
C PRO A 271 23.85 -4.43 -3.46
N ASP A 272 22.94 -3.56 -3.01
CA ASP A 272 22.73 -3.27 -1.57
C ASP A 272 21.34 -3.68 -1.06
N LYS A 273 20.27 -3.02 -1.52
CA LYS A 273 18.89 -3.28 -1.07
C LYS A 273 17.91 -3.06 -2.21
N ILE A 274 16.91 -3.94 -2.30
CA ILE A 274 15.82 -3.81 -3.27
C ILE A 274 14.83 -2.78 -2.73
N PHE A 275 14.35 -2.98 -1.49
CA PHE A 275 13.39 -2.10 -0.84
C PHE A 275 13.99 -1.39 0.38
N GLN A 276 14.06 -0.07 0.30
CA GLN A 276 14.49 0.79 1.39
C GLN A 276 13.28 1.30 2.19
N HIS A 277 13.41 1.40 3.50
CA HIS A 277 12.32 1.87 4.38
C HIS A 277 12.84 2.89 5.40
N ASN A 278 12.42 4.15 5.22
CA ASN A 278 12.89 5.30 6.00
C ASN A 278 11.84 5.84 6.98
N SER A 279 10.57 5.83 6.59
CA SER A 279 9.46 6.30 7.43
C SER A 279 9.29 5.45 8.70
N LYS A 280 8.72 6.03 9.76
CA LYS A 280 8.38 5.32 11.01
C LYS A 280 6.86 5.08 11.06
N ASN A 281 6.44 4.24 12.00
CA ASN A 281 5.05 3.79 12.15
C ASN A 281 4.42 3.30 10.84
N SER A 282 5.22 2.63 10.01
CA SER A 282 4.86 2.35 8.62
C SER A 282 5.23 0.92 8.26
N THR A 283 4.60 0.44 7.19
CA THR A 283 4.69 -0.96 6.76
C THR A 283 5.09 -1.02 5.28
N THR A 284 5.99 -1.94 4.95
CA THR A 284 6.18 -2.40 3.58
C THR A 284 5.59 -3.79 3.46
N ILE A 285 4.75 -4.02 2.44
CA ILE A 285 4.17 -5.33 2.13
C ILE A 285 4.74 -5.81 0.80
N VAL A 286 5.17 -7.06 0.71
CA VAL A 286 5.65 -7.68 -0.54
C VAL A 286 4.93 -9.01 -0.74
N SER A 287 4.21 -9.16 -1.85
CA SER A 287 3.42 -10.35 -2.12
C SER A 287 3.08 -10.56 -3.60
N GLY A 288 2.15 -11.46 -3.90
CA GLY A 288 1.59 -11.73 -5.22
C GLY A 288 2.58 -12.38 -6.19
N GLY A 289 3.52 -13.18 -5.68
CA GLY A 289 4.53 -13.87 -6.48
C GLY A 289 5.68 -12.97 -6.94
N PHE A 290 5.93 -11.83 -6.26
CA PHE A 290 7.08 -10.97 -6.54
C PHE A 290 8.35 -11.81 -6.62
N THR A 291 9.14 -11.61 -7.69
CA THR A 291 10.36 -12.40 -7.92
C THR A 291 11.60 -11.52 -8.03
N ALA A 292 12.63 -11.84 -7.24
CA ALA A 292 13.96 -11.22 -7.38
C ALA A 292 14.92 -12.12 -8.15
N TYR A 293 15.46 -11.61 -9.26
CA TYR A 293 16.43 -12.28 -10.12
C TYR A 293 17.83 -11.68 -9.99
N GLY A 294 18.84 -12.38 -10.50
CA GLY A 294 20.21 -11.87 -10.59
C GLY A 294 20.95 -11.94 -9.24
N GLN A 295 21.75 -10.91 -8.93
CA GLN A 295 22.53 -10.81 -7.70
C GLN A 295 22.03 -9.63 -6.86
N ASN A 296 21.59 -9.90 -5.64
CA ASN A 296 20.92 -8.92 -4.79
C ASN A 296 21.64 -8.79 -3.44
N GLY A 297 21.58 -7.60 -2.85
CA GLY A 297 22.11 -7.39 -1.52
C GLY A 297 21.11 -7.82 -0.46
N LYS A 298 19.98 -7.11 -0.35
CA LYS A 298 18.89 -7.38 0.58
C LYS A 298 17.54 -7.21 -0.09
N LEU A 299 16.54 -7.99 0.30
CA LEU A 299 15.17 -7.74 -0.17
C LEU A 299 14.62 -6.46 0.47
N TRP A 300 14.75 -6.33 1.79
CA TRP A 300 14.21 -5.17 2.51
C TRP A 300 15.12 -4.74 3.66
N ARG A 301 15.24 -3.43 3.87
CA ARG A 301 15.98 -2.86 5.00
C ARG A 301 15.26 -1.66 5.64
N SER A 302 14.97 -1.79 6.93
CA SER A 302 14.69 -0.63 7.80
C SER A 302 15.94 0.23 7.92
N CYS A 303 15.85 1.56 7.76
CA CYS A 303 17.05 2.39 7.77
C CYS A 303 17.87 2.27 9.06
N GLY A 304 19.15 1.91 8.94
CA GLY A 304 20.03 1.65 10.09
C GLY A 304 20.61 2.89 10.77
N ASN A 305 20.81 3.98 10.01
CA ASN A 305 21.52 5.18 10.45
C ASN A 305 20.94 6.48 9.83
N CYS A 306 19.62 6.53 9.62
CA CYS A 306 18.97 7.72 9.07
C CYS A 306 19.04 8.92 10.01
N THR A 307 18.87 10.13 9.47
CA THR A 307 18.60 11.31 10.30
C THR A 307 17.27 11.14 11.02
N ASN A 308 17.20 11.50 12.31
CA ASN A 308 16.00 11.32 13.14
C ASN A 308 15.49 9.86 13.10
N ASN A 309 16.43 8.90 13.15
CA ASN A 309 16.12 7.49 13.06
C ASN A 309 15.23 7.04 14.21
N GLY A 310 14.45 5.99 13.95
CA GLY A 310 13.47 5.44 14.87
C GLY A 310 12.68 4.34 14.18
N GLY A 311 11.54 4.01 14.77
CA GLY A 311 10.60 3.01 14.27
C GLY A 311 9.28 3.09 15.07
N PRO A 312 8.46 2.05 15.04
CA PRO A 312 8.67 0.80 14.30
C PRO A 312 8.60 0.98 12.78
N ARG A 313 9.39 0.18 12.06
CA ARG A 313 9.24 -0.08 10.62
C ARG A 313 8.95 -1.56 10.43
N ASN A 314 7.85 -1.86 9.75
CA ASN A 314 7.38 -3.22 9.60
C ASN A 314 7.53 -3.74 8.17
N LEU A 315 7.83 -5.01 8.05
CA LEU A 315 7.76 -5.78 6.80
C LEU A 315 6.71 -6.88 6.95
N LEU A 316 5.83 -7.02 5.98
CA LEU A 316 5.00 -8.21 5.78
C LEU A 316 5.31 -8.78 4.39
N ALA A 317 6.04 -9.89 4.33
CA ALA A 317 6.37 -10.58 3.09
C ALA A 317 5.69 -11.94 3.05
N TYR A 318 4.94 -12.23 1.99
CA TYR A 318 4.32 -13.53 1.78
C TYR A 318 4.09 -13.82 0.32
N ASP A 319 4.29 -15.07 -0.14
CA ASP A 319 4.30 -15.42 -1.57
C ASP A 319 5.35 -14.61 -2.33
N VAL A 320 6.61 -14.82 -1.95
CA VAL A 320 7.78 -14.11 -2.48
C VAL A 320 8.82 -15.11 -2.95
N ASN A 321 9.36 -14.87 -4.14
CA ASN A 321 10.36 -15.72 -4.77
C ASN A 321 11.70 -14.99 -4.89
N VAL A 322 12.79 -15.69 -4.61
CA VAL A 322 14.16 -15.25 -4.91
C VAL A 322 14.79 -16.27 -5.84
N ASP A 323 14.72 -15.99 -7.13
CA ASP A 323 15.35 -16.77 -8.20
C ASP A 323 16.69 -16.14 -8.61
N GLY A 324 17.58 -16.02 -7.62
CA GLY A 324 18.81 -15.25 -7.73
C GLY A 324 19.67 -15.44 -6.50
N ASP A 325 20.86 -14.85 -6.49
CA ASP A 325 21.69 -14.79 -5.30
C ASP A 325 21.24 -13.59 -4.48
N ILE A 326 21.18 -13.73 -3.15
CA ILE A 326 20.85 -12.62 -2.25
C ILE A 326 21.68 -12.70 -0.98
N GLY A 327 22.08 -11.57 -0.41
CA GLY A 327 22.85 -11.55 0.85
C GLY A 327 21.98 -11.85 2.07
N SER A 328 20.86 -11.14 2.22
CA SER A 328 19.84 -11.44 3.23
C SER A 328 18.43 -10.99 2.83
N ILE A 329 17.39 -11.48 3.50
CA ILE A 329 16.01 -11.12 3.14
C ILE A 329 15.61 -9.82 3.84
N ALA A 330 15.58 -9.80 5.17
CA ALA A 330 15.12 -8.65 5.95
C ALA A 330 16.16 -8.19 6.97
N GLY A 331 16.37 -6.87 7.07
CA GLY A 331 17.15 -6.26 8.14
C GLY A 331 16.30 -5.35 9.04
N VAL A 332 16.04 -5.77 10.28
CA VAL A 332 15.21 -5.05 11.28
C VAL A 332 16.07 -4.38 12.35
N ASN A 333 15.67 -3.21 12.85
CA ASN A 333 16.31 -2.58 14.01
C ASN A 333 15.54 -2.91 15.29
N ARG A 334 16.00 -3.92 16.04
CA ARG A 334 15.25 -4.42 17.22
C ARG A 334 14.98 -3.37 18.29
N ASN A 335 15.90 -2.41 18.47
CA ASN A 335 15.76 -1.33 19.45
C ASN A 335 14.76 -0.23 19.05
N TYR A 336 14.22 -0.29 17.83
CA TYR A 336 13.16 0.61 17.37
C TYR A 336 11.80 -0.08 17.24
N GLY A 337 11.70 -1.35 17.67
CA GLY A 337 10.45 -2.10 17.66
C GLY A 337 10.03 -2.63 16.29
N ASP A 338 10.95 -2.60 15.31
CA ASP A 338 10.72 -3.12 13.97
C ASP A 338 10.30 -4.60 14.00
N VAL A 339 9.36 -4.97 13.12
CA VAL A 339 8.89 -6.36 12.97
C VAL A 339 8.91 -6.76 11.49
N ALA A 340 9.64 -7.82 11.16
CA ALA A 340 9.54 -8.50 9.89
C ALA A 340 8.74 -9.79 10.06
N THR A 341 7.57 -9.86 9.43
CA THR A 341 6.74 -11.05 9.30
C THR A 341 6.95 -11.63 7.91
N ILE A 342 7.41 -12.88 7.82
CA ILE A 342 7.72 -13.54 6.56
C ILE A 342 7.01 -14.89 6.50
N ARG A 343 6.23 -15.13 5.46
CA ARG A 343 5.51 -16.38 5.16
C ARG A 343 5.79 -16.77 3.70
N ASP A 344 5.59 -18.04 3.33
CA ASP A 344 5.73 -18.56 1.95
C ASP A 344 6.83 -17.88 1.11
N LEU A 345 8.06 -17.94 1.63
CA LEU A 345 9.25 -17.42 0.97
C LEU A 345 9.97 -18.59 0.28
N ARG A 346 10.26 -18.44 -1.00
CA ARG A 346 10.92 -19.47 -1.81
C ARG A 346 12.23 -18.93 -2.35
N ILE A 347 13.33 -19.61 -2.07
CA ILE A 347 14.67 -19.16 -2.46
C ILE A 347 15.36 -20.25 -3.26
N ARG A 348 15.86 -19.92 -4.45
CA ARG A 348 16.65 -20.85 -5.27
C ARG A 348 17.87 -21.33 -4.47
N ASN A 349 18.07 -22.64 -4.46
CA ASN A 349 19.17 -23.31 -3.74
C ASN A 349 19.21 -23.05 -2.22
N TYR A 350 18.07 -22.75 -1.59
CA TYR A 350 17.99 -22.46 -0.16
C TYR A 350 18.65 -23.53 0.72
N ARG A 351 19.49 -23.07 1.65
CA ARG A 351 19.97 -23.86 2.78
C ARG A 351 19.79 -23.03 4.05
N ALA A 352 19.51 -23.67 5.18
CA ALA A 352 19.34 -22.95 6.42
C ALA A 352 20.57 -22.08 6.74
N GLY A 353 20.36 -20.76 6.78
CA GLY A 353 21.41 -19.77 7.00
C GLY A 353 22.21 -19.34 5.77
N ASP A 354 21.82 -19.77 4.56
CA ASP A 354 22.34 -19.29 3.28
C ASP A 354 21.21 -19.22 2.22
N PRO A 355 20.69 -18.02 1.89
CA PRO A 355 21.04 -16.73 2.49
C PRO A 355 20.49 -16.58 3.92
N LYS A 356 20.87 -15.49 4.60
CA LYS A 356 20.27 -15.12 5.90
C LYS A 356 18.84 -14.60 5.69
N VAL A 357 17.87 -15.08 6.46
CA VAL A 357 16.48 -14.66 6.28
C VAL A 357 16.20 -13.36 7.04
N CYS A 358 16.02 -13.40 8.35
CA CYS A 358 15.77 -12.18 9.13
C CYS A 358 16.97 -11.86 10.02
N GLU A 359 17.62 -10.73 9.75
CA GLU A 359 18.76 -10.23 10.50
C GLU A 359 18.35 -9.07 11.43
N GLU A 360 18.72 -9.17 12.71
CA GLU A 360 18.51 -8.09 13.67
C GLU A 360 19.73 -7.16 13.75
N TYR A 361 19.45 -5.86 13.87
CA TYR A 361 20.44 -4.79 13.99
C TYR A 361 20.13 -3.88 15.18
N ARG A 362 21.14 -3.12 15.60
CA ARG A 362 20.96 -1.90 16.39
C ARG A 362 20.84 -0.71 15.45
N GLY A 363 19.66 -0.13 15.35
CA GLY A 363 19.45 1.16 14.69
C GLY A 363 20.07 2.29 15.51
N VAL A 364 20.67 3.25 14.81
CA VAL A 364 21.36 4.40 15.40
C VAL A 364 20.97 5.69 14.67
N GLN A 365 21.32 6.84 15.25
CA GLN A 365 21.21 8.12 14.55
C GLN A 365 22.31 8.28 13.50
N LYS A 366 22.05 9.11 12.49
CA LYS A 366 23.05 9.45 11.46
C LYS A 366 24.36 9.95 12.06
N GLY A 367 25.47 9.53 11.45
CA GLY A 367 26.82 9.78 11.96
C GLY A 367 27.38 8.66 12.85
N SER A 368 26.56 7.67 13.20
CA SER A 368 26.99 6.43 13.86
C SER A 368 26.82 5.22 12.94
N SER A 369 27.55 4.15 13.25
CA SER A 369 27.42 2.87 12.52
C SER A 369 26.40 1.96 13.18
N SER A 370 25.49 1.39 12.39
CA SER A 370 24.52 0.40 12.84
C SER A 370 25.22 -0.95 13.06
N THR A 371 24.95 -1.60 14.19
CA THR A 371 25.57 -2.88 14.55
C THR A 371 24.69 -4.04 14.12
N LYS A 372 25.23 -5.02 13.40
CA LYS A 372 24.54 -6.28 13.08
C LYS A 372 24.67 -7.25 14.27
N TYR A 373 23.55 -7.84 14.70
CA TYR A 373 23.57 -8.89 15.71
C TYR A 373 23.68 -10.30 15.09
N GLY A 374 22.97 -10.54 14.00
CA GLY A 374 22.94 -11.84 13.31
C GLY A 374 21.54 -12.20 12.84
N GLU A 375 21.38 -13.45 12.42
CA GLU A 375 20.12 -14.04 11.96
C GLU A 375 19.31 -14.61 13.14
N TYR A 376 18.00 -14.34 13.14
CA TYR A 376 17.06 -14.76 14.18
C TYR A 376 15.77 -15.33 13.60
N TRP A 377 15.11 -16.18 14.39
CA TRP A 377 13.87 -16.88 14.04
C TRP A 377 12.95 -16.87 15.25
N ASN A 378 11.65 -16.73 15.02
CA ASN A 378 10.62 -16.72 16.07
C ASN A 378 10.91 -15.73 17.21
N THR A 379 11.46 -14.55 16.89
CA THR A 379 11.58 -13.44 17.83
C THR A 379 10.49 -12.41 17.57
N TYR A 380 10.36 -11.44 18.47
CA TYR A 380 9.43 -10.32 18.25
C TYR A 380 9.73 -9.58 16.93
N SER A 381 11.01 -9.26 16.68
CA SER A 381 11.42 -8.53 15.47
C SER A 381 11.54 -9.41 14.23
N CYS A 382 11.83 -10.70 14.41
CA CYS A 382 11.88 -11.69 13.34
C CYS A 382 10.76 -12.71 13.53
N ASN A 383 9.54 -12.30 13.16
CA ASN A 383 8.36 -13.15 13.13
C ASN A 383 8.39 -14.04 11.88
N VAL A 384 9.31 -15.00 11.88
CA VAL A 384 9.50 -15.97 10.82
C VAL A 384 9.98 -17.29 11.42
N SER A 385 9.40 -18.38 10.95
CA SER A 385 9.78 -19.75 11.28
C SER A 385 10.51 -20.40 10.10
N ARG A 386 11.23 -21.50 10.34
CA ARG A 386 11.93 -22.20 9.25
C ARG A 386 10.97 -22.82 8.23
N SER A 387 9.74 -23.15 8.63
CA SER A 387 8.70 -23.66 7.74
C SER A 387 8.13 -22.59 6.80
N ASP A 388 8.35 -21.31 7.10
CA ASP A 388 7.94 -20.20 6.22
C ASP A 388 8.89 -20.01 5.03
N VAL A 389 10.00 -20.76 4.99
CA VAL A 389 11.05 -20.61 3.99
C VAL A 389 11.37 -21.97 3.37
N SER A 390 11.37 -22.02 2.05
CA SER A 390 11.61 -23.25 1.28
C SER A 390 12.49 -23.00 0.05
N GLY A 391 12.94 -24.10 -0.58
CA GLY A 391 13.56 -24.02 -1.89
C GLY A 391 12.53 -23.64 -2.96
N LEU A 392 12.96 -22.89 -3.96
CA LEU A 392 12.15 -22.57 -5.15
C LEU A 392 11.82 -23.83 -5.98
#